data_AF-A0A494TKJ5-F1
#
_entry.id   AF-A0A494TKJ5-F1
#
_cell.length_a   1.000
_cell.length_b   1.000
_cell.length_c   1.000
_cell.angle_alpha   90.00
_cell.angle_beta   90.00
_cell.angle_gamma   90.00
#
_symmetry.space_group_name_H-M   'P 1'
#
loop_
_entity.id
_entity.type
_entity.pdbx_description
1 polymer ?
#
loop_
_entity_poly.entity_id
_entity_poly.type
_entity_poly.pdbx_seq_one_letter_code
_entity_poly.pdbx_strand_id
1 'polypeptide(L)'
;MSDVIRGRVDLSGKLIAADAMLLRLQEQAGSSLGNDIAVPALASIVRLARTLGVLISRSVICANGDHDLELIVRARPDKDGVKLSIGGWMPRPLRQPWLPPHDVSSDAPADSEISWSWETNAKLEILKTSDLIDPDIIGQNLTHVFRLIEDNLGTMPILEAAANGNSFTDQPAVMRAEPEQEVVLSGRPVRDEQGAFAGFEGSVTSANQRGDAESITKTDAGAAFTEKLDAALRAPLSRIVANADSISAQTDGPLRRDYADYAGDIANAARHLLALVDDLSDLQTVDRADLHVESEEIDLADLARQASGLLKVRAGDREIRIDSPGTHDALVARGDYRRVLQIMVNLIGNAIRYSPDAGMIWIRIEKDEDTAVLIVADQGKGIALADHIRIFEKFERVDPSEPGGSGLGLFISRRLAQAMGGDIVVDSAPGQGARFVLTLPAV
;
A
#
# COMPACT_ATOMS: atom_id res chain seq x y z
N MET A 1 25.31 -22.04 -9.27
CA MET A 1 25.64 -22.11 -7.83
C MET A 1 26.14 -20.74 -7.42
N SER A 2 25.32 -19.91 -6.76
CA SER A 2 25.79 -18.61 -6.25
C SER A 2 26.67 -18.86 -5.03
N ASP A 3 27.97 -18.54 -5.12
CA ASP A 3 28.92 -18.73 -4.04
C ASP A 3 28.50 -17.92 -2.81
N VAL A 4 28.42 -18.58 -1.66
CA VAL A 4 28.12 -17.93 -0.39
C VAL A 4 29.43 -17.40 0.16
N ILE A 5 29.53 -16.07 0.26
CA ILE A 5 30.73 -15.35 0.68
C ILE A 5 30.73 -15.25 2.19
N ARG A 6 31.85 -15.59 2.83
CA ARG A 6 31.96 -15.71 4.29
C ARG A 6 32.81 -14.61 4.90
N GLY A 7 32.49 -14.29 6.14
CA GLY A 7 33.28 -13.37 6.97
C GLY A 7 33.17 -13.71 8.45
N ARG A 8 34.09 -13.20 9.26
CA ARG A 8 34.11 -13.34 10.71
C ARG A 8 34.49 -12.03 11.37
N VAL A 9 33.69 -11.65 12.35
CA VAL A 9 33.88 -10.44 13.16
C VAL A 9 34.12 -10.89 14.60
N ASP A 10 35.07 -10.25 15.28
CA ASP A 10 35.38 -10.53 16.69
C ASP A 10 34.38 -9.87 17.66
N LEU A 11 34.57 -10.09 18.96
CA LEU A 11 33.73 -9.50 20.00
C LEU A 11 33.82 -7.96 20.07
N SER A 12 34.93 -7.37 19.62
CA SER A 12 35.11 -5.92 19.57
C SER A 12 34.37 -5.27 18.39
N GLY A 13 34.03 -6.04 17.36
CA GLY A 13 33.36 -5.57 16.15
C GLY A 13 34.28 -5.46 14.92
N LYS A 14 35.51 -5.98 15.01
CA LYS A 14 36.52 -5.92 13.96
C LYS A 14 36.48 -7.13 13.06
N LEU A 15 36.67 -6.91 11.76
CA LEU A 15 36.64 -7.97 10.76
C LEU A 15 37.96 -8.76 10.77
N ILE A 16 37.94 -9.97 11.31
CA ILE A 16 39.15 -10.80 11.52
C ILE A 16 39.38 -11.84 10.41
N ALA A 17 38.35 -12.21 9.66
CA ALA A 17 38.48 -13.04 8.46
C ALA A 17 37.40 -12.66 7.44
N ALA A 18 37.71 -12.67 6.15
CA ALA A 18 36.76 -12.44 5.08
C ALA A 18 37.24 -13.09 3.78
N ASP A 19 36.30 -13.60 2.99
CA ASP A 19 36.57 -14.03 1.62
C ASP A 19 36.89 -12.81 0.73
N ALA A 20 37.60 -13.04 -0.37
CA ALA A 20 38.19 -11.98 -1.19
C ALA A 20 37.20 -10.89 -1.67
N MET A 21 35.96 -11.26 -1.98
CA MET A 21 34.93 -10.29 -2.40
C MET A 21 34.44 -9.40 -1.27
N LEU A 22 34.28 -9.96 -0.07
CA LEU A 22 33.91 -9.17 1.11
C LEU A 22 35.07 -8.26 1.53
N LEU A 23 36.32 -8.72 1.39
CA LEU A 23 37.49 -7.90 1.68
C LEU A 23 37.58 -6.69 0.73
N ARG A 24 37.43 -6.90 -0.59
CA ARG A 24 37.41 -5.80 -1.57
C ARG A 24 36.33 -4.76 -1.29
N LEU A 25 35.13 -5.20 -0.92
CA LEU A 25 34.02 -4.30 -0.57
C LEU A 25 34.37 -3.41 0.63
N GLN A 26 35.08 -3.95 1.62
CA GLN A 26 35.53 -3.18 2.79
C GLN A 26 36.67 -2.22 2.42
N GLU A 27 37.60 -2.64 1.57
CA GLU A 27 38.70 -1.80 1.07
C GLU A 27 38.19 -0.60 0.30
N GLN A 28 37.17 -0.80 -0.55
CA GLN A 28 36.50 0.29 -1.27
C GLN A 28 35.74 1.23 -0.32
N ALA A 29 35.22 0.72 0.79
CA ALA A 29 34.61 1.51 1.85
C ALA A 29 35.65 2.15 2.81
N GLY A 30 36.95 1.96 2.57
CA GLY A 30 38.03 2.57 3.36
C GLY A 30 38.47 1.78 4.59
N SER A 31 38.17 0.48 4.68
CA SER A 31 38.60 -0.39 5.79
C SER A 31 39.31 -1.65 5.28
N SER A 32 39.98 -2.36 6.19
CA SER A 32 40.75 -3.56 5.88
C SER A 32 40.62 -4.60 6.98
N LEU A 33 41.18 -5.79 6.75
CA LEU A 33 41.18 -6.85 7.75
C LEU A 33 41.86 -6.39 9.06
N GLY A 34 41.22 -6.66 10.20
CA GLY A 34 41.65 -6.21 11.53
C GLY A 34 41.09 -4.85 11.95
N ASN A 35 40.33 -4.17 11.09
CA ASN A 35 39.64 -2.91 11.39
C ASN A 35 38.12 -3.08 11.45
N ASP A 36 37.43 -2.00 11.81
CA ASP A 36 35.97 -1.98 11.90
C ASP A 36 35.32 -2.17 10.52
N ILE A 37 34.12 -2.74 10.50
CA ILE A 37 33.34 -2.85 9.26
C ILE A 37 32.94 -1.45 8.79
N ALA A 38 33.52 -1.01 7.68
CA ALA A 38 33.23 0.30 7.09
C ALA A 38 31.89 0.34 6.37
N VAL A 39 31.43 -0.78 5.81
CA VAL A 39 30.11 -0.85 5.17
C VAL A 39 29.00 -0.73 6.24
N PRO A 40 28.26 0.40 6.32
CA PRO A 40 27.41 0.68 7.47
C PRO A 40 26.27 -0.34 7.65
N ALA A 41 25.73 -0.83 6.54
CA ALA A 41 24.67 -1.84 6.55
C ALA A 41 25.13 -3.18 7.15
N LEU A 42 26.37 -3.59 6.87
CA LEU A 42 26.96 -4.80 7.44
C LEU A 42 27.29 -4.60 8.93
N ALA A 43 27.82 -3.44 9.30
CA ALA A 43 28.13 -3.10 10.69
C ALA A 43 26.87 -3.14 11.56
N SER A 44 25.76 -2.59 11.07
CA SER A 44 24.48 -2.58 11.79
C SER A 44 23.91 -3.98 11.99
N ILE A 45 23.98 -4.86 10.99
CA ILE A 45 23.53 -6.26 11.14
C ILE A 45 24.40 -7.02 12.16
N VAL A 46 25.71 -6.83 12.12
CA VAL A 46 26.64 -7.48 13.07
C VAL A 46 26.40 -6.98 14.49
N ARG A 47 26.22 -5.67 14.69
CA ARG A 47 25.87 -5.09 15.99
C ARG A 47 24.55 -5.68 16.51
N LEU A 48 23.52 -5.73 15.68
CA LEU A 48 22.22 -6.25 16.06
C LEU A 48 22.26 -7.75 16.43
N ALA A 49 22.95 -8.57 15.63
CA ALA A 49 23.12 -10.00 15.90
C ALA A 49 23.90 -10.25 17.20
N ARG A 50 24.92 -9.42 17.48
CA ARG A 50 25.69 -9.49 18.73
C ARG A 50 24.86 -9.07 19.94
N THR A 51 24.14 -7.95 19.85
CA THR A 51 23.31 -7.43 20.94
C THR A 51 22.19 -8.38 21.33
N LEU A 52 21.55 -9.02 20.35
CA LEU A 52 20.40 -9.90 20.58
C LEU A 52 20.78 -11.37 20.79
N GLY A 53 22.01 -11.78 20.46
CA GLY A 53 22.45 -13.18 20.61
C GLY A 53 21.74 -14.19 19.70
N VAL A 54 21.02 -13.72 18.68
CA VAL A 54 20.25 -14.55 17.73
C VAL A 54 20.77 -14.40 16.29
N LEU A 55 20.47 -15.38 15.44
CA LEU A 55 20.75 -15.32 14.01
C LEU A 55 19.92 -14.20 13.35
N ILE A 56 20.59 -13.26 12.68
CA ILE A 56 19.94 -12.19 11.90
C ILE A 56 20.14 -12.47 10.40
N SER A 57 19.07 -12.42 9.62
CA SER A 57 19.10 -12.59 8.16
C SER A 57 18.32 -11.45 7.50
N ARG A 58 18.98 -10.63 6.67
CA ARG A 58 18.35 -9.45 6.05
C ARG A 58 18.95 -9.14 4.67
N SER A 59 18.14 -8.62 3.75
CA SER A 59 18.64 -8.01 2.52
C SER A 59 19.12 -6.58 2.80
N VAL A 60 20.30 -6.22 2.32
CA VAL A 60 20.88 -4.89 2.45
C VAL A 60 21.36 -4.39 1.11
N ILE A 61 21.32 -3.07 0.95
CA ILE A 61 21.92 -2.38 -0.19
C ILE A 61 23.17 -1.68 0.33
N CYS A 62 24.30 -1.87 -0.34
CA CYS A 62 25.53 -1.15 -0.05
C CYS A 62 26.12 -0.56 -1.32
N ALA A 63 26.62 0.68 -1.21
CA ALA A 63 27.32 1.33 -2.31
C ALA A 63 28.60 0.57 -2.66
N ASN A 64 28.87 0.41 -3.95
CA ASN A 64 30.06 -0.25 -4.48
C ASN A 64 30.61 0.53 -5.69
N GLY A 65 31.23 1.68 -5.42
CA GLY A 65 31.81 2.52 -6.48
C GLY A 65 30.75 3.11 -7.40
N ASP A 66 30.63 2.55 -8.60
CA ASP A 66 29.75 3.01 -9.70
C ASP A 66 28.39 2.30 -9.77
N HIS A 67 28.10 1.40 -8.83
CA HIS A 67 26.83 0.71 -8.70
C HIS A 67 26.52 0.39 -7.23
N ASP A 68 25.24 0.15 -6.92
CA ASP A 68 24.85 -0.39 -5.62
C ASP A 68 24.88 -1.92 -5.69
N LEU A 69 25.22 -2.59 -4.59
CA LEU A 69 25.09 -4.03 -4.46
C LEU A 69 23.93 -4.35 -3.53
N GLU A 70 23.00 -5.18 -4.00
CA GLU A 70 22.06 -5.86 -3.13
C GLU A 70 22.74 -7.12 -2.56
N LEU A 71 22.63 -7.36 -1.26
CA LEU A 71 23.27 -8.47 -0.55
C LEU A 71 22.28 -9.10 0.44
N ILE A 72 22.21 -10.43 0.47
CA ILE A 72 21.49 -11.18 1.50
C ILE A 72 22.49 -11.59 2.57
N VAL A 73 22.45 -10.92 3.72
CA VAL A 73 23.43 -11.08 4.79
C VAL A 73 22.82 -11.91 5.92
N ARG A 74 23.50 -12.99 6.29
CA ARG A 74 23.20 -13.81 7.46
C ARG A 74 24.32 -13.66 8.49
N ALA A 75 24.00 -13.15 9.66
CA ALA A 75 24.92 -12.94 10.78
C ALA A 75 24.54 -13.85 11.94
N ARG A 76 25.41 -14.81 12.25
CA ARG A 76 25.23 -15.77 13.34
C ARG A 76 26.20 -15.46 14.48
N PRO A 77 25.73 -15.06 15.67
CA PRO A 77 26.61 -14.88 16.82
C PRO A 77 27.13 -16.22 17.35
N ASP A 78 28.37 -16.24 17.83
CA ASP A 78 29.01 -17.35 18.53
C ASP A 78 29.88 -16.87 19.69
N LYS A 79 30.58 -17.79 20.37
CA LYS A 79 31.38 -17.49 21.56
C LYS A 79 32.56 -16.54 21.30
N ASP A 80 33.02 -16.44 20.05
CA ASP A 80 34.19 -15.64 19.69
C ASP A 80 33.82 -14.40 18.84
N GLY A 81 32.53 -14.15 18.58
CA GLY A 81 32.06 -13.01 17.79
C GLY A 81 30.87 -13.35 16.89
N VAL A 82 30.93 -12.95 15.61
CA VAL A 82 29.83 -13.12 14.63
C VAL A 82 30.35 -13.71 13.32
N LYS A 83 29.72 -14.79 12.86
CA LYS A 83 29.95 -15.39 11.53
C LYS A 83 28.99 -14.79 10.51
N LEU A 84 29.53 -14.32 9.39
CA LEU A 84 28.78 -13.76 8.27
C LEU A 84 28.72 -14.76 7.11
N SER A 85 27.55 -14.86 6.49
CA SER A 85 27.31 -15.56 5.24
C SER A 85 26.49 -14.67 4.33
N ILE A 86 27.07 -14.26 3.21
CA ILE A 86 26.54 -13.23 2.31
C ILE A 86 26.29 -13.87 0.96
N GLY A 87 25.02 -13.87 0.54
CA GLY A 87 24.59 -14.33 -0.78
C GLY A 87 23.99 -13.19 -1.60
N GLY A 88 23.61 -13.48 -2.84
CA GLY A 88 22.82 -12.57 -3.66
C GLY A 88 23.55 -11.31 -4.12
N TRP A 89 24.85 -11.40 -4.44
CA TRP A 89 25.72 -10.32 -4.93
C TRP A 89 25.27 -9.75 -6.28
N MET A 90 24.17 -8.99 -6.29
CA MET A 90 23.55 -8.49 -7.51
C MET A 90 23.83 -6.99 -7.65
N PRO A 91 24.50 -6.56 -8.74
CA PRO A 91 24.65 -5.14 -9.04
C PRO A 91 23.29 -4.53 -9.38
N ARG A 92 22.98 -3.42 -8.73
CA ARG A 92 21.89 -2.52 -9.08
C ARG A 92 22.47 -1.24 -9.69
N PRO A 93 21.89 -0.73 -10.79
CA PRO A 93 22.28 0.56 -11.31
C PRO A 93 22.07 1.64 -10.23
N LEU A 94 23.00 2.59 -10.12
CA LEU A 94 22.85 3.75 -9.24
C LEU A 94 21.50 4.40 -9.52
N ARG A 95 20.69 4.59 -8.48
CA ARG A 95 19.55 5.50 -8.62
C ARG A 95 20.12 6.86 -8.99
N GLN A 96 19.61 7.45 -10.09
CA GLN A 96 19.95 8.84 -10.40
C GLN A 96 19.72 9.69 -9.15
N PRO A 97 20.60 10.65 -8.84
CA PRO A 97 20.30 11.64 -7.82
C PRO A 97 18.94 12.22 -8.19
N TRP A 98 17.99 12.13 -7.27
CA TRP A 98 16.75 12.86 -7.43
C TRP A 98 17.13 14.34 -7.50
N LEU A 99 17.13 14.88 -8.72
CA LEU A 99 17.18 16.33 -8.90
C LEU A 99 15.82 16.84 -8.43
N PRO A 100 15.76 17.73 -7.43
CA PRO A 100 14.53 18.45 -7.15
C PRO A 100 14.15 19.19 -8.44
N PRO A 101 12.86 19.16 -8.84
CA PRO A 101 12.37 20.04 -9.90
C PRO A 101 12.73 21.49 -9.54
N HIS A 102 13.12 22.24 -10.58
CA HIS A 102 13.53 23.64 -10.49
C HIS A 102 12.71 24.45 -9.48
N ASP A 103 13.46 25.15 -8.64
CA ASP A 103 13.06 26.19 -7.70
C ASP A 103 12.13 27.21 -8.38
N VAL A 104 10.82 26.97 -8.31
CA VAL A 104 9.82 28.03 -8.40
C VAL A 104 9.84 28.70 -7.04
N SER A 105 10.61 29.79 -6.99
CA SER A 105 10.44 30.95 -6.12
C SER A 105 9.57 30.76 -4.87
N SER A 106 10.22 30.80 -3.71
CA SER A 106 9.76 31.59 -2.56
C SER A 106 8.27 31.56 -2.23
N ASP A 107 7.72 30.41 -1.88
CA ASP A 107 6.55 30.36 -1.01
C ASP A 107 6.94 29.62 0.27
N ALA A 108 7.70 30.33 1.11
CA ALA A 108 7.41 30.22 2.54
C ALA A 108 5.91 30.57 2.70
N PRO A 109 5.13 29.84 3.50
CA PRO A 109 3.86 30.39 3.97
C PRO A 109 4.22 31.63 4.79
N ALA A 110 4.20 32.80 4.14
CA ALA A 110 4.01 34.05 4.81
C ALA A 110 2.59 33.99 5.39
N ASP A 111 2.50 34.25 6.69
CA ASP A 111 1.27 34.36 7.47
C ASP A 111 0.52 33.04 7.78
N SER A 112 1.17 32.22 8.62
CA SER A 112 0.47 31.64 9.78
C SER A 112 1.39 31.84 10.99
N GLU A 113 0.93 32.53 12.02
CA GLU A 113 1.73 32.93 13.19
C GLU A 113 2.41 31.70 13.84
N ILE A 114 3.69 31.50 13.52
CA ILE A 114 4.54 30.49 14.17
C ILE A 114 4.59 30.84 15.65
N SER A 115 4.07 29.95 16.51
CA SER A 115 4.02 30.22 17.95
C SER A 115 5.43 30.27 18.55
N TRP A 116 6.35 29.42 18.08
CA TRP A 116 7.79 29.50 18.38
C TRP A 116 8.63 28.48 17.58
N SER A 117 9.95 28.69 17.57
CA SER A 117 10.94 27.78 16.95
C SER A 117 12.00 27.30 17.94
N TRP A 118 12.62 26.16 17.63
CA TRP A 118 13.64 25.53 18.45
C TRP A 118 14.73 24.86 17.59
N GLU A 119 15.91 24.70 18.19
CA GLU A 119 17.03 23.94 17.63
C GLU A 119 17.50 22.93 18.68
N THR A 120 17.80 21.71 18.25
CA THR A 120 18.29 20.63 19.11
C THR A 120 19.58 20.03 18.58
N ASN A 121 20.34 19.38 19.46
CA ASN A 121 21.43 18.50 19.05
C ASN A 121 20.93 17.08 18.68
N ALA A 122 21.85 16.21 18.27
CA ALA A 122 21.54 14.82 17.91
C ALA A 122 20.95 13.96 19.04
N LYS A 123 20.99 14.43 20.30
CA LYS A 123 20.37 13.80 21.47
C LYS A 123 19.00 14.42 21.83
N LEU A 124 18.48 15.32 20.99
CA LEU A 124 17.25 16.10 21.23
C LEU A 124 17.36 17.05 22.42
N GLU A 125 18.56 17.51 22.80
CA GLU A 125 18.73 18.57 23.80
C GLU A 125 18.56 19.93 23.11
N ILE A 126 17.73 20.80 23.68
CA ILE A 126 17.41 22.11 23.10
C ILE A 126 18.62 23.04 23.24
N LEU A 127 19.15 23.47 22.11
CA LEU A 127 20.28 24.40 22.01
C LEU A 127 19.82 25.86 21.94
N LYS A 128 18.68 26.10 21.30
CA LYS A 128 18.15 27.44 21.05
C LYS A 128 16.63 27.41 20.94
N THR A 129 16.00 28.50 21.36
CA THR A 129 14.57 28.76 21.17
C THR A 129 14.37 30.19 20.67
N SER A 130 13.20 30.50 20.11
CA SER A 130 12.80 31.90 19.85
C SER A 130 12.56 32.68 21.16
N ASP A 131 12.73 34.00 21.13
CA ASP A 131 12.71 34.92 22.30
C ASP A 131 11.40 34.97 23.12
N LEU A 132 10.35 34.27 22.67
CA LEU A 132 9.02 34.26 23.28
C LEU A 132 8.84 33.23 24.41
N ILE A 133 9.92 32.53 24.82
CA ILE A 133 9.86 31.37 25.73
C ILE A 133 10.85 31.48 26.88
N ASP A 134 10.49 30.84 27.99
CA ASP A 134 11.31 30.70 29.20
C ASP A 134 12.72 30.14 28.87
N PRO A 135 13.80 30.92 29.10
CA PRO A 135 15.16 30.49 28.82
C PRO A 135 15.63 29.28 29.65
N ASP A 136 14.91 28.92 30.73
CA ASP A 136 15.22 27.76 31.58
C ASP A 136 15.05 26.40 30.85
N ILE A 137 14.46 26.40 29.66
CA ILE A 137 14.27 25.22 28.81
C ILE A 137 15.53 24.85 28.02
N ILE A 138 16.45 25.79 27.82
CA ILE A 138 17.70 25.57 27.08
C ILE A 138 18.58 24.56 27.84
N GLY A 139 19.07 23.55 27.14
CA GLY A 139 19.84 22.44 27.71
C GLY A 139 19.00 21.28 28.22
N GLN A 140 17.67 21.38 28.24
CA GLN A 140 16.79 20.26 28.55
C GLN A 140 16.54 19.38 27.32
N ASN A 141 16.20 18.11 27.54
CA ASN A 141 15.74 17.24 26.47
C ASN A 141 14.35 17.68 26.00
N LEU A 142 14.10 17.65 24.68
CA LEU A 142 12.81 18.00 24.08
C LEU A 142 11.64 17.21 24.73
N THR A 143 11.87 15.97 25.15
CA THR A 143 10.85 15.13 25.81
C THR A 143 10.54 15.50 27.27
N HIS A 144 11.38 16.34 27.90
CA HIS A 144 11.11 16.96 29.21
C HIS A 144 10.20 18.19 29.10
N VAL A 145 10.20 18.85 27.93
CA VAL A 145 9.34 19.99 27.63
C VAL A 145 8.01 19.52 27.04
N PHE A 146 8.08 18.54 26.16
CA PHE A 146 6.93 18.00 25.45
C PHE A 146 6.69 16.54 25.81
N ARG A 147 5.42 16.22 26.09
CA ARG A 147 4.97 14.85 26.06
C ARG A 147 4.56 14.52 24.63
N LEU A 148 5.40 13.77 23.93
CA LEU A 148 5.08 13.24 22.61
C LEU A 148 3.91 12.26 22.71
N ILE A 149 2.95 12.40 21.82
CA ILE A 149 1.81 11.50 21.70
C ILE A 149 2.06 10.60 20.47
N GLU A 150 1.60 9.35 20.53
CA GLU A 150 1.58 8.46 19.37
C GLU A 150 0.49 8.93 18.40
N ASP A 151 0.78 8.91 17.10
CA ASP A 151 -0.27 9.15 16.11
C ASP A 151 -1.28 7.98 16.07
N ASN A 152 -2.31 8.11 15.24
CA ASN A 152 -3.37 7.08 15.10
C ASN A 152 -2.85 5.72 14.57
N LEU A 153 -1.58 5.62 14.18
CA LEU A 153 -0.91 4.41 13.73
C LEU A 153 0.05 3.83 14.79
N GLY A 154 0.11 4.43 15.99
CA GLY A 154 1.03 4.04 17.06
C GLY A 154 2.48 4.45 16.79
N THR A 155 2.71 5.34 15.82
CA THR A 155 4.04 5.81 15.44
C THR A 155 4.37 7.17 16.07
N MET A 156 5.67 7.43 16.24
CA MET A 156 6.20 8.71 16.72
C MET A 156 7.10 9.30 15.63
N PRO A 157 6.56 10.16 14.75
CA PRO A 157 7.27 10.75 13.61
C PRO A 157 8.66 11.32 13.96
N ILE A 158 8.81 11.97 15.11
CA ILE A 158 10.11 12.52 15.54
C ILE A 158 11.17 11.45 15.81
N LEU A 159 10.79 10.29 16.34
CA LEU A 159 11.72 9.21 16.63
C LEU A 159 12.17 8.49 15.36
N GLU A 160 11.25 8.31 14.41
CA GLU A 160 11.59 7.78 13.09
C GLU A 160 12.50 8.72 12.30
N ALA A 161 12.24 10.02 12.36
CA ALA A 161 13.08 11.03 11.76
C ALA A 161 14.48 11.06 12.36
N ALA A 162 14.60 10.97 13.69
CA ALA A 162 15.90 10.93 14.38
C ALA A 162 16.72 9.69 13.98
N ALA A 163 16.07 8.55 13.81
CA ALA A 163 16.72 7.30 13.42
C ALA A 163 17.22 7.31 11.97
N ASN A 164 16.51 8.00 11.07
CA ASN A 164 16.80 8.00 9.63
C ASN A 164 17.48 9.29 9.13
N GLY A 165 17.58 10.33 9.98
CA GLY A 165 18.10 11.64 9.58
C GLY A 165 17.21 12.37 8.57
N ASN A 166 15.90 12.16 8.65
CA ASN A 166 14.88 12.74 7.77
C ASN A 166 14.13 13.88 8.47
N SER A 167 13.38 14.69 7.73
CA SER A 167 12.43 15.64 8.34
C SER A 167 11.21 14.92 8.90
N PHE A 168 10.59 15.49 9.93
CA PHE A 168 9.25 15.09 10.39
C PHE A 168 8.30 16.28 10.36
N THR A 169 7.03 15.99 10.15
CA THR A 169 5.93 16.95 10.32
C THR A 169 4.88 16.30 11.20
N ASP A 170 4.01 17.14 11.75
CA ASP A 170 2.78 16.68 12.41
C ASP A 170 2.98 15.73 13.59
N GLN A 171 4.09 15.87 14.35
CA GLN A 171 4.25 15.12 15.59
C GLN A 171 3.33 15.70 16.67
N PRO A 172 2.28 14.98 17.11
CA PRO A 172 1.41 15.47 18.16
C PRO A 172 2.16 15.45 19.50
N ALA A 173 1.99 16.50 20.28
CA ALA A 173 2.60 16.63 21.59
C ALA A 173 1.75 17.51 22.52
N VAL A 174 2.00 17.41 23.82
CA VAL A 174 1.42 18.28 24.84
C VAL A 174 2.55 18.96 25.58
N MET A 175 2.43 20.26 25.83
CA MET A 175 3.42 20.98 26.64
C MET A 175 3.31 20.54 28.10
N ARG A 176 4.40 20.10 28.72
CA ARG A 176 4.36 19.57 30.09
C ARG A 176 4.11 20.65 31.15
N ALA A 177 4.48 21.92 30.86
CA ALA A 177 4.17 23.07 31.70
C ALA A 177 2.66 23.40 31.70
N GLU A 178 1.99 23.18 30.57
CA GLU A 178 0.56 23.44 30.37
C GLU A 178 -0.12 22.22 29.74
N PRO A 179 -0.55 21.23 30.54
CA PRO A 179 -1.05 19.95 30.04
C PRO A 179 -2.32 20.02 29.20
N GLU A 180 -3.02 21.16 29.20
CA GLU A 180 -4.21 21.42 28.39
C GLU A 180 -3.87 22.00 27.01
N GLN A 181 -2.59 22.33 26.77
CA GLN A 181 -2.13 22.89 25.50
C GLN A 181 -1.58 21.78 24.59
N GLU A 182 -2.43 21.34 23.65
CA GLU A 182 -2.03 20.46 22.56
C GLU A 182 -1.29 21.26 21.48
N VAL A 183 -0.14 20.72 21.08
CA VAL A 183 0.77 21.34 20.13
C VAL A 183 1.25 20.31 19.11
N VAL A 184 1.66 20.81 17.96
CA VAL A 184 2.19 20.01 16.88
C VAL A 184 3.63 20.45 16.61
N LEU A 185 4.55 19.49 16.63
CA LEU A 185 5.96 19.68 16.36
C LEU A 185 6.28 19.30 14.92
N SER A 186 7.07 20.13 14.23
CA SER A 186 7.67 19.80 12.94
C SER A 186 9.15 20.16 12.97
N GLY A 187 9.99 19.38 12.29
CA GLY A 187 11.44 19.59 12.33
C GLY A 187 12.18 19.07 11.10
N ARG A 188 13.21 19.81 10.70
CA ARG A 188 14.15 19.46 9.63
C ARG A 188 15.51 19.08 10.22
N PRO A 189 16.19 18.08 9.67
CA PRO A 189 17.47 17.63 10.19
C PRO A 189 18.56 18.65 9.86
N VAL A 190 19.29 19.08 10.89
CA VAL A 190 20.52 19.85 10.75
C VAL A 190 21.67 18.87 10.57
N ARG A 191 22.58 19.17 9.64
CA ARG A 191 23.76 18.35 9.36
C ARG A 191 25.04 19.12 9.69
N ASP A 192 26.06 18.41 10.15
CA ASP A 192 27.38 19.00 10.36
C ASP A 192 28.15 19.19 9.03
N GLU A 193 29.35 19.78 9.10
CA GLU A 193 30.23 20.00 7.94
C GLU A 193 30.64 18.70 7.22
N GLN A 194 30.43 17.54 7.85
CA GLN A 194 30.73 16.21 7.33
C GLN A 194 29.47 15.52 6.77
N GLY A 195 28.33 16.21 6.78
CA GLY A 195 27.04 15.73 6.29
C GLY A 195 26.32 14.76 7.25
N ALA A 196 26.85 14.54 8.45
CA ALA A 196 26.23 13.68 9.45
C ALA A 196 25.12 14.42 10.20
N PHE A 197 24.16 13.66 10.74
CA PHE A 197 23.02 14.22 11.48
C PHE A 197 23.51 14.89 12.78
N ALA A 198 23.30 16.19 12.89
CA ALA A 198 23.73 17.01 14.03
C ALA A 198 22.57 17.39 14.97
N GLY A 199 21.31 17.25 14.52
CA GLY A 199 20.12 17.52 15.32
C GLY A 199 18.93 17.97 14.48
N PHE A 200 17.97 18.65 15.09
CA PHE A 200 16.78 19.19 14.41
C PHE A 200 16.60 20.67 14.63
N GLU A 201 16.24 21.38 13.57
CA GLU A 201 15.65 22.72 13.62
C GLU A 201 14.14 22.57 13.38
N GLY A 202 13.32 23.08 14.28
CA GLY A 202 11.89 22.84 14.26
C GLY A 202 11.03 23.99 14.74
N SER A 203 9.73 23.83 14.56
CA SER A 203 8.71 24.79 14.96
C SER A 203 7.58 24.10 15.72
N VAL A 204 6.84 24.91 16.46
CA VAL A 204 5.70 24.48 17.27
C VAL A 204 4.49 25.28 16.86
N THR A 205 3.38 24.58 16.63
CA THR A 205 2.10 25.18 16.26
C THR A 205 1.02 24.70 17.23
N SER A 206 0.08 25.58 17.58
CA SER A 206 -1.04 25.23 18.46
C SER A 206 -2.05 24.37 17.70
N ALA A 207 -2.52 23.27 18.30
CA ALA A 207 -3.52 22.40 17.69
C ALA A 207 -4.88 23.11 17.47
N ASN A 208 -5.22 24.10 18.31
CA ASN A 208 -6.50 24.82 18.24
C ASN A 208 -6.63 25.79 17.06
N GLN A 209 -5.53 26.20 16.41
CA GLN A 209 -5.60 27.08 15.22
C GLN A 209 -5.86 26.30 13.92
N ARG A 210 -6.00 24.97 13.97
CA ARG A 210 -6.29 24.11 12.82
C ARG A 210 -7.78 23.84 12.55
N GLY A 211 -8.67 24.32 13.41
CA GLY A 211 -10.12 24.05 13.32
C GLY A 211 -10.78 24.46 11.99
N ASP A 212 -10.18 25.37 11.21
CA ASP A 212 -10.76 25.87 9.96
C ASP A 212 -10.06 25.33 8.69
N ALA A 213 -8.97 24.56 8.81
CA ALA A 213 -8.19 24.07 7.67
C ALA A 213 -8.25 22.54 7.45
N GLU A 214 -8.98 21.80 8.30
CA GLU A 214 -8.98 20.34 8.34
C GLU A 214 -9.86 19.62 7.29
N SER A 215 -10.45 20.31 6.31
CA SER A 215 -11.31 19.65 5.31
C SER A 215 -10.67 19.27 3.97
N ILE A 216 -9.36 19.54 3.70
CA ILE A 216 -8.82 19.37 2.33
C ILE A 216 -7.66 18.36 2.17
N THR A 217 -6.94 17.92 3.21
CA THR A 217 -5.65 17.18 3.00
C THR A 217 -5.56 15.74 3.50
N LYS A 218 -6.67 15.03 3.76
CA LYS A 218 -6.64 13.59 4.09
C LYS A 218 -6.51 12.64 2.88
N THR A 219 -6.63 13.15 1.65
CA THR A 219 -6.81 12.28 0.46
C THR A 219 -5.50 11.87 -0.23
N ASP A 220 -4.43 12.69 -0.14
CA ASP A 220 -3.25 12.52 -1.01
C ASP A 220 -2.16 11.57 -0.47
N ALA A 221 -1.92 11.55 0.84
CA ALA A 221 -0.89 10.69 1.44
C ALA A 221 -1.29 9.19 1.43
N GLY A 222 -2.58 8.91 1.60
CA GLY A 222 -3.13 7.55 1.53
C GLY A 222 -3.08 6.99 0.11
N ALA A 223 -3.40 7.81 -0.90
CA ALA A 223 -3.39 7.41 -2.31
C ALA A 223 -1.98 7.13 -2.85
N ALA A 224 -1.00 7.97 -2.52
CA ALA A 224 0.38 7.77 -2.95
C ALA A 224 1.09 6.57 -2.28
N PHE A 225 0.66 6.18 -1.07
CA PHE A 225 1.23 5.04 -0.32
C PHE A 225 0.79 3.70 -0.92
N THR A 226 -0.49 3.56 -1.18
CA THR A 226 -1.12 2.39 -1.82
C THR A 226 -0.84 2.28 -3.30
N GLU A 227 -0.73 3.36 -4.09
CA GLU A 227 -0.27 3.24 -5.49
C GLU A 227 1.15 2.64 -5.56
N LYS A 228 2.02 3.02 -4.61
CA LYS A 228 3.34 2.41 -4.46
C LYS A 228 3.27 0.98 -3.94
N LEU A 229 2.33 0.68 -3.03
CA LEU A 229 2.08 -0.68 -2.52
C LEU A 229 1.57 -1.60 -3.64
N ASP A 230 0.66 -1.11 -4.47
CA ASP A 230 0.09 -1.79 -5.63
C ASP A 230 1.18 -2.24 -6.59
N ALA A 231 2.03 -1.30 -7.04
CA ALA A 231 3.15 -1.59 -7.90
C ALA A 231 4.16 -2.56 -7.24
N ALA A 232 4.37 -2.44 -5.93
CA ALA A 232 5.28 -3.28 -5.16
C ALA A 232 4.75 -4.71 -4.93
N LEU A 233 3.43 -4.92 -4.85
CA LEU A 233 2.80 -6.22 -4.62
C LEU A 233 2.42 -6.93 -5.91
N ARG A 234 2.02 -6.21 -6.96
CA ARG A 234 1.60 -6.80 -8.24
C ARG A 234 2.74 -7.58 -8.91
N ALA A 235 3.94 -7.00 -8.98
CA ALA A 235 5.10 -7.65 -9.60
C ALA A 235 5.48 -9.00 -8.96
N PRO A 236 5.63 -9.13 -7.63
CA PRO A 236 5.92 -10.41 -7.00
C PRO A 236 4.75 -11.40 -7.07
N LEU A 237 3.50 -10.95 -6.91
CA LEU A 237 2.33 -11.84 -7.01
C LEU A 237 2.16 -12.41 -8.43
N SER A 238 2.33 -11.59 -9.47
CA SER A 238 2.28 -12.06 -10.86
C SER A 238 3.37 -13.09 -11.16
N ARG A 239 4.56 -12.96 -10.56
CA ARG A 239 5.61 -13.99 -10.66
C ARG A 239 5.26 -15.28 -9.92
N ILE A 240 4.63 -15.18 -8.75
CA ILE A 240 4.14 -16.35 -8.01
C ILE A 240 3.09 -17.09 -8.83
N VAL A 241 2.12 -16.38 -9.42
CA VAL A 241 1.12 -16.96 -10.33
C VAL A 241 1.79 -17.67 -11.50
N ALA A 242 2.70 -16.99 -12.22
CA ALA A 242 3.37 -17.58 -13.38
C ALA A 242 4.17 -18.86 -13.04
N ASN A 243 4.92 -18.84 -11.93
CA ASN A 243 5.68 -20.00 -11.49
C ASN A 243 4.77 -21.15 -11.04
N ALA A 244 3.74 -20.83 -10.26
CA ALA A 244 2.79 -21.81 -9.76
C ALA A 244 1.97 -22.45 -10.88
N ASP A 245 1.57 -21.67 -11.90
CA ASP A 245 0.95 -22.18 -13.12
C ASP A 245 1.88 -23.09 -13.92
N SER A 246 3.15 -22.71 -14.08
CA SER A 246 4.13 -23.56 -14.77
C SER A 246 4.31 -24.92 -14.08
N ILE A 247 4.36 -24.90 -12.73
CA ILE A 247 4.49 -26.11 -11.89
C ILE A 247 3.21 -26.96 -11.97
N SER A 248 2.04 -26.33 -11.89
CA SER A 248 0.73 -27.00 -11.98
C SER A 248 0.52 -27.65 -13.35
N ALA A 249 0.88 -26.94 -14.43
CA ALA A 249 0.83 -27.42 -15.81
C ALA A 249 1.91 -28.45 -16.14
N GLN A 250 2.88 -28.69 -15.25
CA GLN A 250 3.98 -29.64 -15.41
C GLN A 250 4.84 -29.36 -16.66
N THR A 251 5.00 -28.07 -17.00
CA THR A 251 5.65 -27.63 -18.25
C THR A 251 7.12 -28.03 -18.33
N ASP A 252 7.82 -28.08 -17.19
CA ASP A 252 9.24 -28.43 -17.08
C ASP A 252 9.49 -29.92 -16.80
N GLY A 253 8.43 -30.74 -16.79
CA GLY A 253 8.52 -32.19 -16.61
C GLY A 253 7.49 -32.76 -15.63
N PRO A 254 7.39 -34.11 -15.56
CA PRO A 254 6.38 -34.78 -14.77
C PRO A 254 6.57 -34.55 -13.28
N LEU A 255 5.49 -34.13 -12.61
CA LEU A 255 5.44 -33.88 -11.17
C LEU A 255 4.39 -34.78 -10.53
N ARG A 256 4.61 -35.17 -9.27
CA ARG A 256 3.58 -35.91 -8.52
C ARG A 256 2.32 -35.06 -8.41
N ARG A 257 1.16 -35.65 -8.65
CA ARG A 257 -0.13 -34.97 -8.75
C ARG A 257 -0.40 -34.03 -7.56
N ASP A 258 -0.17 -34.48 -6.33
CA ASP A 258 -0.40 -33.63 -5.15
C ASP A 258 0.43 -32.33 -5.16
N TYR A 259 1.64 -32.33 -5.73
CA TYR A 259 2.46 -31.10 -5.83
C TYR A 259 1.99 -30.18 -6.97
N ALA A 260 1.42 -30.74 -8.04
CA ALA A 260 0.78 -29.95 -9.08
C ALA A 260 -0.50 -29.29 -8.53
N ASP A 261 -1.28 -30.03 -7.74
CA ASP A 261 -2.48 -29.52 -7.07
C ASP A 261 -2.13 -28.40 -6.08
N TYR A 262 -1.10 -28.56 -5.24
CA TYR A 262 -0.60 -27.49 -4.36
C TYR A 262 -0.15 -26.24 -5.13
N ALA A 263 0.48 -26.42 -6.30
CA ALA A 263 0.85 -25.29 -7.13
C ALA A 263 -0.40 -24.59 -7.71
N GLY A 264 -1.43 -25.35 -8.10
CA GLY A 264 -2.75 -24.81 -8.44
C GLY A 264 -3.34 -23.96 -7.31
N ASP A 265 -3.31 -24.45 -6.07
CA ASP A 265 -3.80 -23.72 -4.90
C ASP A 265 -3.03 -22.42 -4.65
N ILE A 266 -1.69 -22.45 -4.77
CA ILE A 266 -0.84 -21.25 -4.65
C ILE A 266 -1.19 -20.24 -5.73
N ALA A 267 -1.37 -20.68 -6.98
CA ALA A 267 -1.75 -19.80 -8.08
C ALA A 267 -3.12 -19.13 -7.81
N ASN A 268 -4.09 -19.91 -7.33
CA ASN A 268 -5.42 -19.40 -6.98
C ASN A 268 -5.38 -18.38 -5.83
N ALA A 269 -4.60 -18.65 -4.78
CA ALA A 269 -4.41 -17.73 -3.68
C ALA A 269 -3.72 -16.42 -4.13
N ALA A 270 -2.69 -16.51 -4.97
CA ALA A 270 -1.97 -15.34 -5.49
C ALA A 270 -2.84 -14.49 -6.43
N ARG A 271 -3.67 -15.12 -7.28
CA ARG A 271 -4.69 -14.39 -8.08
C ARG A 271 -5.73 -13.71 -7.20
N HIS A 272 -6.13 -14.35 -6.10
CA HIS A 272 -7.06 -13.72 -5.18
C HIS A 272 -6.46 -12.48 -4.53
N LEU A 273 -5.17 -12.52 -4.15
CA LEU A 273 -4.44 -11.35 -3.64
C LEU A 273 -4.29 -10.25 -4.69
N LEU A 274 -4.03 -10.61 -5.95
CA LEU A 274 -3.99 -9.62 -7.05
C LEU A 274 -5.33 -8.91 -7.21
N ALA A 275 -6.44 -9.64 -7.18
CA ALA A 275 -7.77 -9.04 -7.24
C ALA A 275 -8.03 -8.09 -6.05
N LEU A 276 -7.53 -8.42 -4.85
CA LEU A 276 -7.63 -7.54 -3.68
C LEU A 276 -6.81 -6.25 -3.83
N VAL A 277 -5.64 -6.35 -4.44
CA VAL A 277 -4.79 -5.19 -4.77
C VAL A 277 -5.51 -4.30 -5.79
N ASP A 278 -6.05 -4.89 -6.85
CA ASP A 278 -6.82 -4.16 -7.86
C ASP A 278 -8.05 -3.46 -7.25
N ASP A 279 -8.82 -4.17 -6.41
CA ASP A 279 -9.97 -3.61 -5.69
C ASP A 279 -9.57 -2.46 -4.74
N LEU A 280 -8.39 -2.53 -4.12
CA LEU A 280 -7.88 -1.47 -3.25
C LEU A 280 -7.54 -0.20 -4.04
N SER A 281 -6.91 -0.36 -5.21
CA SER A 281 -6.63 0.77 -6.12
C SER A 281 -7.91 1.39 -6.67
N ASP A 282 -8.87 0.57 -7.05
CA ASP A 282 -10.19 1.02 -7.49
C ASP A 282 -10.91 1.78 -6.36
N LEU A 283 -10.89 1.26 -5.12
CA LEU A 283 -11.48 1.92 -3.96
C LEU A 283 -10.89 3.32 -3.75
N GLN A 284 -9.59 3.50 -3.92
CA GLN A 284 -8.98 4.82 -3.77
C GLN A 284 -9.31 5.78 -4.88
N THR A 285 -9.40 5.28 -6.10
CA THR A 285 -9.85 6.10 -7.22
C THR A 285 -11.26 6.61 -6.96
N VAL A 286 -12.10 5.78 -6.33
CA VAL A 286 -13.52 6.05 -6.10
C VAL A 286 -13.84 6.78 -4.78
N ASP A 287 -12.97 6.68 -3.77
CA ASP A 287 -13.07 7.43 -2.50
C ASP A 287 -12.59 8.88 -2.61
N ARG A 288 -11.90 9.23 -3.70
CA ARG A 288 -11.48 10.61 -3.98
C ARG A 288 -12.71 11.52 -4.12
N ALA A 289 -12.71 12.63 -3.39
CA ALA A 289 -13.78 13.62 -3.44
C ALA A 289 -13.96 14.25 -4.84
N ASP A 290 -12.92 14.17 -5.67
CA ASP A 290 -12.82 14.68 -7.03
C ASP A 290 -12.91 13.59 -8.11
N LEU A 291 -13.56 12.44 -7.83
CA LEU A 291 -13.79 11.39 -8.83
C LEU A 291 -14.44 11.99 -10.10
N HIS A 292 -13.63 12.16 -11.14
CA HIS A 292 -14.07 12.64 -12.43
C HIS A 292 -14.47 11.44 -13.28
N VAL A 293 -15.75 11.40 -13.66
CA VAL A 293 -16.29 10.36 -14.55
C VAL A 293 -16.64 11.03 -15.86
N GLU A 294 -16.11 10.51 -16.97
CA GLU A 294 -16.44 11.03 -18.29
C GLU A 294 -17.93 10.78 -18.56
N SER A 295 -18.65 11.81 -19.00
CA SER A 295 -20.07 11.68 -19.32
C SER A 295 -20.25 11.68 -20.83
N GLU A 296 -20.47 10.50 -21.39
CA GLU A 296 -20.74 10.27 -22.81
C GLU A 296 -22.04 9.47 -22.99
N GLU A 297 -22.52 9.38 -24.22
CA GLU A 297 -23.67 8.54 -24.57
C GLU A 297 -23.18 7.10 -24.75
N ILE A 298 -23.70 6.18 -23.94
CA ILE A 298 -23.32 4.76 -23.93
C ILE A 298 -24.54 3.87 -24.17
N ASP A 299 -24.37 2.78 -24.92
CA ASP A 299 -25.42 1.76 -25.08
C ASP A 299 -25.29 0.67 -24.02
N LEU A 300 -26.24 0.62 -23.09
CA LEU A 300 -26.28 -0.37 -22.02
C LEU A 300 -26.49 -1.79 -22.53
N ALA A 301 -27.18 -1.98 -23.66
CA ALA A 301 -27.35 -3.28 -24.27
C ALA A 301 -26.00 -3.83 -24.76
N ASP A 302 -25.18 -2.95 -25.36
CA ASP A 302 -23.87 -3.34 -25.85
C ASP A 302 -22.90 -3.67 -24.72
N LEU A 303 -22.85 -2.82 -23.70
CA LEU A 303 -22.08 -3.08 -22.48
C LEU A 303 -22.47 -4.40 -21.81
N ALA A 304 -23.78 -4.72 -21.76
CA ALA A 304 -24.26 -6.00 -21.25
C ALA A 304 -23.76 -7.19 -22.06
N ARG A 305 -23.79 -7.11 -23.39
CA ARG A 305 -23.27 -8.16 -24.28
C ARG A 305 -21.76 -8.34 -24.11
N GLN A 306 -21.01 -7.25 -24.04
CA GLN A 306 -19.57 -7.29 -23.87
C GLN A 306 -19.16 -7.90 -22.53
N ALA A 307 -19.76 -7.45 -21.42
CA ALA A 307 -19.50 -8.00 -20.09
C ALA A 307 -19.85 -9.50 -20.02
N SER A 308 -20.96 -9.90 -20.64
CA SER A 308 -21.35 -11.31 -20.74
C SER A 308 -20.33 -12.13 -21.54
N GLY A 309 -19.78 -11.56 -22.62
CA GLY A 309 -18.71 -12.16 -23.41
C GLY A 309 -17.43 -12.39 -22.60
N LEU A 310 -17.02 -11.42 -21.78
CA LEU A 310 -15.83 -11.51 -20.93
C LEU A 310 -15.95 -12.64 -19.89
N LEU A 311 -17.16 -12.90 -19.37
CA LEU A 311 -17.41 -13.90 -18.33
C LEU A 311 -17.91 -15.24 -18.85
N LYS A 312 -17.98 -15.41 -20.18
CA LYS A 312 -18.54 -16.61 -20.82
C LYS A 312 -17.83 -17.91 -20.42
N VAL A 313 -16.50 -17.90 -20.32
CA VAL A 313 -15.71 -19.08 -19.93
C VAL A 313 -16.04 -19.47 -18.48
N ARG A 314 -15.99 -18.49 -17.57
CA ARG A 314 -16.27 -18.70 -16.14
C ARG A 314 -17.70 -19.18 -15.87
N ALA A 315 -18.67 -18.68 -16.64
CA ALA A 315 -20.04 -19.19 -16.57
C ALA A 315 -20.14 -20.63 -17.11
N GLY A 316 -19.44 -20.92 -18.21
CA GLY A 316 -19.35 -22.25 -18.81
C GLY A 316 -18.75 -23.31 -17.88
N ASP A 317 -17.73 -22.97 -17.11
CA ASP A 317 -17.11 -23.86 -16.12
C ASP A 317 -18.10 -24.36 -15.04
N ARG A 318 -19.21 -23.62 -14.84
CA ARG A 318 -20.30 -23.97 -13.91
C ARG A 318 -21.61 -24.30 -14.63
N GLU A 319 -21.57 -24.46 -15.95
CA GLU A 319 -22.74 -24.69 -16.82
C GLU A 319 -23.83 -23.59 -16.73
N ILE A 320 -23.48 -22.41 -16.22
CA ILE A 320 -24.41 -21.29 -16.06
C ILE A 320 -24.65 -20.63 -17.42
N ARG A 321 -25.92 -20.41 -17.76
CA ARG A 321 -26.33 -19.67 -18.96
C ARG A 321 -26.49 -18.19 -18.63
N ILE A 322 -25.98 -17.31 -19.49
CA ILE A 322 -26.20 -15.87 -19.40
C ILE A 322 -27.13 -15.47 -20.54
N ASP A 323 -28.31 -15.00 -20.19
CA ASP A 323 -29.33 -14.48 -21.11
C ASP A 323 -29.22 -12.96 -21.22
N SER A 324 -28.35 -12.53 -22.12
CA SER A 324 -28.05 -11.12 -22.42
C SER A 324 -29.08 -10.49 -23.38
N PRO A 325 -29.19 -9.15 -23.44
CA PRO A 325 -30.00 -8.47 -24.45
C PRO A 325 -29.63 -8.90 -25.89
N GLY A 326 -30.65 -8.93 -26.76
CA GLY A 326 -30.50 -9.27 -28.17
C GLY A 326 -29.63 -8.27 -28.93
N THR A 327 -29.22 -8.62 -30.14
CA THR A 327 -28.37 -7.76 -30.99
C THR A 327 -29.06 -6.50 -31.49
N HIS A 328 -30.40 -6.45 -31.45
CA HIS A 328 -31.21 -5.31 -31.87
C HIS A 328 -31.69 -4.47 -30.69
N ASP A 329 -31.46 -4.94 -29.46
CA ASP A 329 -31.78 -4.17 -28.26
C ASP A 329 -30.70 -3.10 -28.08
N ALA A 330 -31.14 -1.88 -27.78
CA ALA A 330 -30.30 -0.73 -27.51
C ALA A 330 -30.99 0.16 -26.46
N LEU A 331 -30.22 0.65 -25.49
CA LEU A 331 -30.70 1.62 -24.51
C LEU A 331 -29.58 2.59 -24.20
N VAL A 332 -29.73 3.84 -24.66
CA VAL A 332 -28.73 4.88 -24.49
C VAL A 332 -28.88 5.54 -23.12
N ALA A 333 -27.77 5.64 -22.39
CA ALA A 333 -27.64 6.32 -21.11
C ALA A 333 -26.47 7.31 -21.13
N ARG A 334 -26.42 8.22 -20.17
CA ARG A 334 -25.25 9.07 -19.90
C ARG A 334 -24.35 8.39 -18.86
N GLY A 335 -23.08 8.22 -19.17
CA GLY A 335 -22.10 7.65 -18.26
C GLY A 335 -20.72 7.45 -18.88
N ASP A 336 -19.82 6.83 -18.14
CA ASP A 336 -18.48 6.44 -18.60
C ASP A 336 -18.51 4.96 -18.99
N TYR A 337 -18.20 4.68 -20.25
CA TYR A 337 -18.21 3.34 -20.79
C TYR A 337 -17.37 2.34 -19.98
N ARG A 338 -16.16 2.73 -19.57
CA ARG A 338 -15.23 1.85 -18.86
C ARG A 338 -15.73 1.54 -17.46
N ARG A 339 -16.28 2.54 -16.77
CA ARG A 339 -16.82 2.38 -15.41
C ARG A 339 -18.10 1.56 -15.40
N VAL A 340 -18.98 1.75 -16.38
CA VAL A 340 -20.17 0.88 -16.50
C VAL A 340 -19.78 -0.54 -16.85
N LEU A 341 -18.81 -0.77 -17.74
CA LEU A 341 -18.31 -2.11 -18.02
C LEU A 341 -17.75 -2.79 -16.75
N GLN A 342 -17.03 -2.03 -15.91
CA GLN A 342 -16.52 -2.51 -14.62
C GLN A 342 -17.65 -2.92 -13.67
N ILE A 343 -18.69 -2.07 -13.53
CA ILE A 343 -19.89 -2.41 -12.76
C ILE A 343 -20.52 -3.71 -13.28
N MET A 344 -20.69 -3.83 -14.60
CA MET A 344 -21.31 -4.99 -15.23
C MET A 344 -20.53 -6.29 -14.98
N VAL A 345 -19.21 -6.26 -15.11
CA VAL A 345 -18.35 -7.42 -14.84
C VAL A 345 -18.45 -7.84 -13.37
N ASN A 346 -18.53 -6.88 -12.44
CA ASN A 346 -18.70 -7.19 -11.03
C ASN A 346 -20.09 -7.78 -10.72
N LEU A 347 -21.17 -7.18 -11.23
CA LEU A 347 -22.53 -7.68 -11.00
C LEU A 347 -22.75 -9.09 -11.59
N ILE A 348 -22.35 -9.31 -12.85
CA ILE A 348 -22.44 -10.63 -13.48
C ILE A 348 -21.49 -11.62 -12.79
N GLY A 349 -20.29 -11.19 -12.39
CA GLY A 349 -19.35 -12.02 -11.66
C GLY A 349 -19.90 -12.51 -10.32
N ASN A 350 -20.62 -11.65 -9.60
CA ASN A 350 -21.33 -12.01 -8.36
C ASN A 350 -22.49 -12.96 -8.64
N ALA A 351 -23.30 -12.70 -9.67
CA ALA A 351 -24.38 -13.59 -10.09
C ALA A 351 -23.87 -15.00 -10.43
N ILE A 352 -22.75 -15.12 -11.16
CA ILE A 352 -22.09 -16.41 -11.45
C ILE A 352 -21.59 -17.07 -10.18
N ARG A 353 -21.03 -16.32 -9.23
CA ARG A 353 -20.48 -16.85 -7.98
C ARG A 353 -21.57 -17.45 -7.09
N TYR A 354 -22.70 -16.76 -6.93
CA TYR A 354 -23.74 -17.15 -5.97
C TYR A 354 -24.85 -18.02 -6.56
N SER A 355 -24.94 -18.12 -7.89
CA SER A 355 -25.87 -19.04 -8.55
C SER A 355 -25.48 -20.51 -8.33
N PRO A 356 -26.48 -21.42 -8.31
CA PRO A 356 -26.24 -22.85 -8.42
C PRO A 356 -25.65 -23.19 -9.80
N ASP A 357 -24.94 -24.31 -9.87
CA ASP A 357 -24.43 -24.86 -11.14
C ASP A 357 -25.61 -25.21 -12.07
N ALA A 358 -25.39 -25.11 -13.38
CA ALA A 358 -26.41 -25.23 -14.41
C ALA A 358 -27.59 -24.21 -14.29
N GLY A 359 -27.37 -23.12 -13.56
CA GLY A 359 -28.33 -22.02 -13.39
C GLY A 359 -28.43 -21.08 -14.59
N MET A 360 -29.27 -20.05 -14.43
CA MET A 360 -29.47 -18.98 -15.40
C MET A 360 -29.25 -17.61 -14.75
N ILE A 361 -28.61 -16.72 -15.49
CA ILE A 361 -28.49 -15.31 -15.16
C ILE A 361 -29.20 -14.51 -16.25
N TRP A 362 -30.11 -13.63 -15.86
CA TRP A 362 -30.84 -12.77 -16.79
C TRP A 362 -30.31 -11.35 -16.73
N ILE A 363 -30.09 -10.77 -17.90
CA ILE A 363 -29.76 -9.35 -18.03
C ILE A 363 -30.88 -8.69 -18.80
N ARG A 364 -31.49 -7.66 -18.22
CA ARG A 364 -32.58 -6.89 -18.82
C ARG A 364 -32.26 -5.42 -18.81
N ILE A 365 -32.78 -4.72 -19.81
CA ILE A 365 -32.67 -3.27 -19.93
C ILE A 365 -34.06 -2.70 -20.13
N GLU A 366 -34.36 -1.63 -19.41
CA GLU A 366 -35.66 -0.96 -19.39
C GLU A 366 -35.43 0.55 -19.34
N LYS A 367 -36.28 1.34 -20.00
CA LYS A 367 -36.30 2.80 -19.83
C LYS A 367 -37.47 3.17 -18.95
N ASP A 368 -37.22 3.89 -17.88
CA ASP A 368 -38.22 4.46 -16.98
C ASP A 368 -38.07 5.97 -16.96
N GLU A 369 -38.95 6.67 -17.69
CA GLU A 369 -38.90 8.12 -17.90
C GLU A 369 -37.50 8.61 -18.34
N ASP A 370 -36.83 9.39 -17.49
CA ASP A 370 -35.49 9.95 -17.70
C ASP A 370 -34.38 9.06 -17.13
N THR A 371 -34.69 7.80 -16.83
CA THR A 371 -33.76 6.82 -16.24
C THR A 371 -33.62 5.60 -17.14
N ALA A 372 -32.38 5.26 -17.48
CA ALA A 372 -32.02 3.99 -18.09
C ALA A 372 -31.74 2.98 -16.98
N VAL A 373 -32.43 1.84 -17.02
CA VAL A 373 -32.38 0.80 -16.01
C VAL A 373 -31.75 -0.45 -16.62
N LEU A 374 -30.74 -0.99 -15.95
CA LEU A 374 -30.15 -2.28 -16.27
C LEU A 374 -30.28 -3.20 -15.06
N ILE A 375 -30.75 -4.41 -15.31
CA ILE A 375 -31.05 -5.41 -14.29
C ILE A 375 -30.18 -6.64 -14.53
N VAL A 376 -29.50 -7.12 -13.49
CA VAL A 376 -28.84 -8.43 -13.46
C VAL A 376 -29.54 -9.28 -12.40
N ALA A 377 -30.16 -10.38 -12.82
CA ALA A 377 -30.89 -11.28 -11.94
C ALA A 377 -30.27 -12.69 -11.95
N ASP A 378 -30.17 -13.31 -10.79
CA ASP A 378 -29.58 -14.63 -10.58
C ASP A 378 -30.51 -15.59 -9.84
N GLN A 379 -30.13 -16.87 -9.76
CA GLN A 379 -30.88 -17.92 -9.06
C GLN A 379 -30.18 -18.37 -7.76
N GLY A 380 -29.35 -17.52 -7.18
CA GLY A 380 -28.55 -17.84 -6.02
C GLY A 380 -29.32 -17.97 -4.72
N LYS A 381 -28.58 -18.07 -3.61
CA LYS A 381 -29.14 -18.20 -2.25
C LYS A 381 -30.00 -17.00 -1.80
N GLY A 382 -29.97 -15.90 -2.54
CA GLY A 382 -30.64 -14.65 -2.18
C GLY A 382 -30.00 -13.96 -0.96
N ILE A 383 -30.52 -12.78 -0.64
CA ILE A 383 -29.97 -11.88 0.37
C ILE A 383 -31.10 -11.46 1.32
N ALA A 384 -30.85 -11.57 2.63
CA ALA A 384 -31.80 -11.12 3.64
C ALA A 384 -31.96 -9.60 3.58
N LEU A 385 -33.17 -9.11 3.83
CA LEU A 385 -33.49 -7.67 3.79
C LEU A 385 -32.56 -6.82 4.68
N ALA A 386 -32.15 -7.36 5.83
CA ALA A 386 -31.24 -6.68 6.76
C ALA A 386 -29.83 -6.44 6.16
N ASP A 387 -29.43 -7.24 5.17
CA ASP A 387 -28.12 -7.15 4.54
C ASP A 387 -28.14 -6.33 3.23
N HIS A 388 -29.31 -5.94 2.71
CA HIS A 388 -29.43 -5.18 1.44
C HIS A 388 -28.65 -3.87 1.43
N ILE A 389 -28.56 -3.19 2.57
CA ILE A 389 -27.75 -1.98 2.72
C ILE A 389 -26.27 -2.35 2.95
N ARG A 390 -26.04 -3.31 3.85
CA ARG A 390 -24.70 -3.70 4.30
C ARG A 390 -23.81 -4.24 3.19
N ILE A 391 -24.37 -4.96 2.19
CA ILE A 391 -23.59 -5.48 1.08
C ILE A 391 -22.93 -4.40 0.20
N PHE A 392 -23.35 -3.14 0.35
CA PHE A 392 -22.73 -2.00 -0.33
C PHE A 392 -21.74 -1.24 0.55
N GLU A 393 -21.48 -1.68 1.79
CA GLU A 393 -20.46 -1.10 2.67
C GLU A 393 -19.08 -1.71 2.42
N LYS A 394 -18.02 -1.02 2.82
CA LYS A 394 -16.64 -1.46 2.59
C LYS A 394 -16.33 -2.71 3.39
N PHE A 395 -15.76 -3.71 2.71
CA PHE A 395 -15.31 -4.98 3.30
C PHE A 395 -16.43 -5.85 3.88
N GLU A 396 -17.69 -5.49 3.64
CA GLU A 396 -18.83 -6.26 4.11
C GLU A 396 -19.14 -7.44 3.17
N ARG A 397 -19.48 -8.58 3.78
CA ARG A 397 -19.82 -9.82 3.08
C ARG A 397 -20.94 -10.51 3.85
N VAL A 398 -21.93 -11.05 3.13
CA VAL A 398 -23.06 -11.80 3.72
C VAL A 398 -22.58 -13.05 4.45
N ASP A 399 -21.56 -13.72 3.92
CA ASP A 399 -20.92 -14.87 4.57
C ASP A 399 -19.38 -14.74 4.47
N PRO A 400 -18.69 -14.44 5.59
CA PRO A 400 -17.22 -14.36 5.62
C PRO A 400 -16.53 -15.69 5.32
N SER A 401 -17.21 -16.83 5.51
CA SER A 401 -16.65 -18.16 5.32
C SER A 401 -16.63 -18.61 3.87
N GLU A 402 -17.36 -17.93 2.98
CA GLU A 402 -17.36 -18.27 1.56
C GLU A 402 -16.00 -17.93 0.92
N PRO A 403 -15.45 -18.81 0.05
CA PRO A 403 -14.19 -18.54 -0.62
C PRO A 403 -14.29 -17.36 -1.62
N GLY A 404 -13.45 -16.35 -1.39
CA GLY A 404 -13.18 -15.26 -2.34
C GLY A 404 -14.19 -14.11 -2.35
N GLY A 405 -13.75 -12.99 -2.93
CA GLY A 405 -14.46 -11.71 -2.90
C GLY A 405 -13.93 -10.81 -1.78
N SER A 406 -13.55 -9.59 -2.13
CA SER A 406 -12.95 -8.60 -1.23
C SER A 406 -13.95 -7.88 -0.31
N GLY A 407 -15.25 -7.98 -0.61
CA GLY A 407 -16.27 -7.11 -0.02
C GLY A 407 -16.20 -5.66 -0.53
N LEU A 408 -15.39 -5.38 -1.57
CA LEU A 408 -15.25 -4.03 -2.13
C LEU A 408 -16.00 -3.86 -3.45
N GLY A 409 -16.17 -4.91 -4.24
CA GLY A 409 -16.72 -4.81 -5.60
C GLY A 409 -18.10 -4.12 -5.67
N LEU A 410 -19.04 -4.47 -4.78
CA LEU A 410 -20.37 -3.84 -4.74
C LEU A 410 -20.32 -2.39 -4.25
N PHE A 411 -19.50 -2.07 -3.24
CA PHE A 411 -19.26 -0.70 -2.78
C PHE A 411 -18.72 0.17 -3.94
N ILE A 412 -17.66 -0.28 -4.61
CA ILE A 412 -17.04 0.41 -5.75
C ILE A 412 -18.07 0.61 -6.86
N SER A 413 -18.82 -0.44 -7.20
CA SER A 413 -19.83 -0.38 -8.26
C SER A 413 -20.90 0.67 -7.97
N ARG A 414 -21.41 0.70 -6.74
CA ARG A 414 -22.45 1.65 -6.33
C ARG A 414 -21.93 3.09 -6.34
N ARG A 415 -20.71 3.32 -5.85
CA ARG A 415 -20.07 4.64 -5.90
C ARG A 415 -19.82 5.13 -7.33
N LEU A 416 -19.39 4.24 -8.23
CA LEU A 416 -19.24 4.58 -9.65
C LEU A 416 -20.59 4.97 -10.28
N ALA A 417 -21.65 4.22 -10.00
CA ALA A 417 -23.00 4.56 -10.46
C ALA A 417 -23.45 5.93 -9.94
N GLN A 418 -23.24 6.20 -8.64
CA GLN A 418 -23.57 7.50 -8.02
C GLN A 418 -22.78 8.65 -8.62
N ALA A 419 -21.50 8.45 -8.94
CA ALA A 419 -20.67 9.44 -9.61
C ALA A 419 -21.13 9.76 -11.04
N MET A 420 -21.88 8.85 -11.68
CA MET A 420 -22.53 9.06 -12.97
C MET A 420 -23.96 9.61 -12.85
N GLY A 421 -24.43 9.97 -11.64
CA GLY A 421 -25.79 10.45 -11.41
C GLY A 421 -26.84 9.35 -11.32
N GLY A 422 -26.41 8.11 -11.09
CA GLY A 422 -27.24 6.92 -10.95
C GLY A 422 -27.22 6.32 -9.54
N ASP A 423 -27.63 5.06 -9.41
CA ASP A 423 -27.43 4.26 -8.19
C ASP A 423 -27.43 2.75 -8.53
N ILE A 424 -27.05 1.93 -7.56
CA ILE A 424 -27.25 0.48 -7.59
C ILE A 424 -28.06 0.07 -6.38
N VAL A 425 -29.16 -0.63 -6.61
CA VAL A 425 -29.99 -1.23 -5.57
C VAL A 425 -30.12 -2.74 -5.78
N VAL A 426 -30.58 -3.44 -4.74
CA VAL A 426 -30.84 -4.87 -4.80
C VAL A 426 -32.29 -5.15 -4.39
N ASP A 427 -32.92 -6.06 -5.11
CA ASP A 427 -34.18 -6.69 -4.72
C ASP A 427 -33.92 -8.20 -4.61
N SER A 428 -34.10 -8.75 -3.42
CA SER A 428 -33.77 -10.14 -3.12
C SER A 428 -34.45 -10.61 -1.85
N ALA A 429 -34.76 -11.91 -1.81
CA ALA A 429 -35.17 -12.60 -0.60
C ALA A 429 -34.41 -13.93 -0.48
N PRO A 430 -34.18 -14.44 0.74
CA PRO A 430 -33.54 -15.74 0.94
C PRO A 430 -34.23 -16.85 0.12
N GLY A 431 -33.46 -17.57 -0.68
CA GLY A 431 -33.91 -18.66 -1.55
C GLY A 431 -34.57 -18.23 -2.88
N GLN A 432 -34.64 -16.92 -3.18
CA GLN A 432 -35.27 -16.40 -4.40
C GLN A 432 -34.27 -15.81 -5.42
N GLY A 433 -32.96 -15.98 -5.20
CA GLY A 433 -31.93 -15.30 -5.97
C GLY A 433 -31.81 -13.81 -5.64
N ALA A 434 -30.95 -13.10 -6.36
CA ALA A 434 -30.80 -11.65 -6.24
C ALA A 434 -31.00 -10.94 -7.57
N ARG A 435 -31.63 -9.76 -7.50
CA ARG A 435 -31.81 -8.84 -8.62
C ARG A 435 -31.09 -7.54 -8.30
N PHE A 436 -29.94 -7.31 -8.93
CA PHE A 436 -29.23 -6.03 -8.86
C PHE A 436 -29.73 -5.11 -9.97
N VAL A 437 -30.06 -3.87 -9.61
CA VAL A 437 -30.61 -2.86 -10.52
C VAL A 437 -29.67 -1.67 -10.54
N LEU A 438 -29.05 -1.43 -11.69
CA LEU A 438 -28.26 -0.24 -11.99
C LEU A 438 -29.17 0.77 -12.69
N THR A 439 -29.20 1.99 -12.19
CA THR A 439 -29.89 3.12 -12.84
C THR A 439 -28.87 4.16 -13.28
N LEU A 440 -29.05 4.74 -14.46
CA LEU A 440 -28.27 5.86 -14.99
C LEU A 440 -29.20 6.88 -15.67
N PRO A 441 -28.81 8.16 -15.79
CA PRO A 441 -29.60 9.13 -16.54
C PRO A 441 -29.77 8.69 -18.01
N ALA A 442 -31.00 8.69 -18.51
CA ALA A 442 -31.27 8.42 -19.92
C ALA A 442 -30.87 9.62 -20.79
N VAL A 443 -30.64 9.37 -22.08
CA VAL A 443 -30.49 10.40 -23.11
C VAL A 443 -31.82 10.74 -23.76
#